data_AF-A0A936I6B7-F1
#
_entry.id   AF-A0A936I6B7-F1
#
_cell.length_a   1.000
_cell.length_b   1.000
_cell.length_c   1.000
_cell.angle_alpha   90.00
_cell.angle_beta   90.00
_cell.angle_gamma   90.00
#
_symmetry.space_group_name_H-M   'P 1'
#
loop_
_entity.id
_entity.type
_entity.pdbx_description
1 polymer ?
#
loop_
_entity_poly.entity_id
_entity_poly.type
_entity_poly.pdbx_seq_one_letter_code
_entity_poly.pdbx_strand_id
1 'polypeptide(L)'
;MTEAEQAKAVEIALTDLVSAVTEGAIRFNDTLNADDLQGRIDAAMGKADAMQTPWFAAEYLRDDDYVWTMLTGMAQVSAEDAEYRTADDPYVVTI
;
A
#
# COMPACT_ATOMS: atom_id res chain seq x y z
N MET A 1 23.28 -2.53 0.27
CA MET A 1 22.17 -2.24 1.17
C MET A 1 22.44 -2.89 2.52
N THR A 2 22.38 -2.11 3.60
CA THR A 2 22.32 -2.61 4.98
C THR A 2 20.90 -3.10 5.29
N GLU A 3 20.74 -3.98 6.27
CA GLU A 3 19.40 -4.47 6.68
C GLU A 3 18.45 -3.32 7.08
N ALA A 4 18.99 -2.25 7.65
CA ALA A 4 18.24 -1.05 8.02
C ALA A 4 17.74 -0.25 6.81
N GLU A 5 18.54 -0.16 5.74
CA GLU A 5 18.14 0.50 4.49
C GLU A 5 17.06 -0.31 3.76
N GLN A 6 17.19 -1.65 3.77
CA GLN A 6 16.19 -2.54 3.17
C GLN A 6 14.84 -2.44 3.88
N ALA A 7 14.83 -2.47 5.21
CA ALA A 7 13.61 -2.32 5.99
C ALA A 7 12.91 -0.98 5.70
N LYS A 8 13.69 0.10 5.57
CA LYS A 8 13.17 1.43 5.23
C LYS A 8 12.61 1.50 3.82
N ALA A 9 13.27 0.88 2.83
CA ALA A 9 12.77 0.83 1.46
C ALA A 9 11.43 0.10 1.36
N VAL A 10 11.28 -1.01 2.09
CA VAL A 10 10.00 -1.75 2.19
C VAL A 10 8.91 -0.91 2.84
N GLU A 11 9.23 -0.18 3.92
CA GLU A 11 8.27 0.70 4.61
C GLU A 11 7.74 1.80 3.69
N ILE A 12 8.63 2.43 2.90
CA ILE A 12 8.26 3.45 1.92
C ILE A 12 7.38 2.84 0.82
N ALA A 13 7.79 1.72 0.22
CA ALA A 13 7.04 1.06 -0.83
C ALA A 13 5.65 0.60 -0.35
N LEU A 14 5.56 0.10 0.88
CA LEU A 14 4.29 -0.29 1.49
C LEU A 14 3.39 0.92 1.74
N THR A 15 3.95 2.03 2.22
CA THR A 15 3.20 3.28 2.42
C THR A 15 2.63 3.80 1.10
N ASP A 16 3.46 3.89 0.06
CA ASP A 16 3.06 4.35 -1.26
C ASP A 16 1.98 3.43 -1.87
N LEU A 17 2.12 2.10 -1.71
CA LEU A 17 1.13 1.12 -2.16
C LEU A 17 -0.20 1.26 -1.42
N VAL A 18 -0.18 1.38 -0.09
CA VAL A 18 -1.39 1.54 0.74
C VAL A 18 -2.11 2.84 0.38
N SER A 19 -1.37 3.94 0.18
CA SER A 19 -1.94 5.20 -0.31
C SER A 19 -2.61 5.02 -1.68
N ALA A 20 -1.94 4.41 -2.65
CA ALA A 20 -2.50 4.19 -3.97
C ALA A 20 -3.76 3.29 -3.95
N VAL A 21 -3.81 2.29 -3.06
CA VAL A 21 -5.00 1.44 -2.86
C VAL A 21 -6.14 2.23 -2.22
N THR A 22 -5.87 2.97 -1.14
CA THR A 22 -6.90 3.74 -0.40
C THR A 22 -7.45 4.93 -1.20
N GLU A 23 -6.64 5.52 -2.06
CA GLU A 23 -7.06 6.56 -3.01
C GLU A 23 -7.77 5.99 -4.26
N GLY A 24 -7.80 4.67 -4.41
CA GLY A 24 -8.43 3.97 -5.54
C GLY A 24 -7.63 4.04 -6.85
N ALA A 25 -6.37 4.47 -6.81
CA ALA A 25 -5.46 4.46 -7.97
C ALA A 25 -5.07 3.03 -8.38
N ILE A 26 -5.04 2.10 -7.42
CA ILE A 26 -4.81 0.66 -7.66
C ILE A 26 -6.05 -0.12 -7.25
N ARG A 27 -6.44 -1.07 -8.10
CA ARG A 27 -7.46 -2.09 -7.79
C ARG A 27 -6.96 -3.46 -8.21
N PHE A 28 -7.21 -4.45 -7.37
CA PHE A 28 -6.91 -5.85 -7.64
C PHE A 28 -8.11 -6.52 -8.31
N ASN A 29 -7.81 -7.51 -9.15
CA ASN A 29 -8.84 -8.27 -9.85
C ASN A 29 -8.91 -9.68 -9.25
N ASP A 30 -9.78 -9.84 -8.26
CA ASP A 30 -10.05 -11.09 -7.55
C ASP A 30 -10.33 -12.27 -8.50
N THR A 31 -11.02 -12.02 -9.62
CA THR A 31 -11.32 -13.07 -10.62
C THR A 31 -10.06 -13.55 -11.34
N LEU A 32 -9.16 -12.64 -11.70
CA LEU A 32 -7.91 -13.00 -12.37
C LEU A 32 -6.88 -13.58 -11.40
N ASN A 33 -6.88 -13.10 -10.16
CA ASN A 33 -5.96 -13.54 -9.12
C ASN A 33 -6.42 -14.83 -8.42
N ALA A 34 -7.67 -15.24 -8.62
CA ALA A 34 -8.33 -16.34 -7.90
C ALA A 34 -8.21 -16.17 -6.38
N ASP A 35 -8.30 -14.94 -5.90
CA ASP A 35 -8.27 -14.53 -4.49
C ASP A 35 -9.45 -13.60 -4.16
N ASP A 36 -9.50 -13.08 -2.93
CA ASP A 36 -10.53 -12.15 -2.43
C ASP A 36 -9.91 -10.85 -1.90
N LEU A 37 -8.72 -10.48 -2.40
CA LEU A 37 -7.94 -9.37 -1.87
C LEU A 37 -8.68 -8.03 -2.04
N GLN A 38 -9.23 -7.74 -3.23
CA GLN A 38 -10.00 -6.52 -3.46
C GLN A 38 -11.27 -6.52 -2.63
N GLY A 39 -11.98 -7.65 -2.53
CA GLY A 39 -13.17 -7.75 -1.69
C GLY A 39 -12.90 -7.41 -0.22
N ARG A 40 -11.75 -7.82 0.31
CA ARG A 40 -11.32 -7.50 1.68
C ARG A 40 -10.90 -6.04 1.85
N ILE A 41 -10.22 -5.48 0.86
CA ILE A 41 -9.90 -4.04 0.81
C ILE A 41 -11.19 -3.21 0.80
N ASP A 42 -12.14 -3.56 -0.06
CA ASP A 42 -13.44 -2.90 -0.17
C ASP A 42 -14.21 -2.98 1.17
N ALA A 43 -14.14 -4.11 1.88
CA ALA A 43 -14.75 -4.26 3.20
C ALA A 43 -14.08 -3.38 4.27
N ALA A 44 -12.75 -3.27 4.27
CA ALA A 44 -12.00 -2.41 5.17
C ALA A 44 -12.31 -0.92 4.92
N MET A 45 -12.35 -0.50 3.65
CA MET A 45 -12.76 0.84 3.25
C MET A 45 -14.22 1.13 3.66
N GLY A 46 -15.13 0.18 3.40
CA GLY A 46 -16.54 0.31 3.81
C GLY A 46 -16.72 0.40 5.32
N LYS A 47 -15.86 -0.26 6.12
CA LYS A 47 -15.84 -0.12 7.58
C LYS A 47 -15.39 1.29 8.00
N ALA A 48 -14.36 1.83 7.36
CA ALA A 48 -13.90 3.19 7.61
C ALA A 48 -14.98 4.24 7.31
N ASP A 49 -15.68 4.08 6.18
CA ASP A 49 -16.79 4.93 5.77
C ASP A 49 -17.98 4.82 6.74
N ALA A 50 -18.33 3.60 7.16
CA ALA A 50 -19.42 3.38 8.12
C ALA A 50 -19.12 4.01 9.50
N MET A 51 -17.86 4.09 9.89
CA MET A 51 -17.41 4.80 11.10
C MET A 51 -17.24 6.31 10.90
N GLN A 52 -17.49 6.82 9.68
CA GLN A 52 -17.28 8.21 9.30
C GLN A 52 -15.81 8.66 9.47
N THR A 53 -14.89 7.71 9.32
CA THR A 53 -13.45 7.91 9.45
C THR A 53 -12.71 7.35 8.24
N PRO A 54 -13.01 7.83 7.01
CA PRO A 54 -12.38 7.33 5.78
C PRO A 54 -10.84 7.43 5.78
N TRP A 55 -10.28 8.44 6.47
CA TRP A 55 -8.83 8.60 6.62
C TRP A 55 -8.16 7.52 7.48
N PHE A 56 -8.93 6.66 8.16
CA PHE A 56 -8.46 5.49 8.90
C PHE A 56 -8.53 4.18 8.08
N ALA A 57 -8.87 4.24 6.78
CA ALA A 57 -8.94 3.04 5.93
C ALA A 57 -7.66 2.18 5.99
N ALA A 58 -6.48 2.83 6.00
CA ALA A 58 -5.19 2.14 6.13
C ALA A 58 -5.05 1.31 7.43
N GLU A 59 -5.60 1.80 8.55
CA GLU A 59 -5.57 1.04 9.82
C GLU A 59 -6.51 -0.17 9.75
N TYR A 60 -7.67 -0.06 9.10
CA TYR A 60 -8.54 -1.23 8.91
C TYR A 60 -7.97 -2.25 7.93
N LEU A 61 -7.16 -1.82 6.96
CA LEU A 61 -6.38 -2.73 6.11
C LEU A 61 -5.29 -3.44 6.92
N ARG A 62 -4.66 -2.72 7.85
CA ARG A 62 -3.64 -3.26 8.76
C ARG A 62 -4.20 -4.25 9.78
N ASP A 63 -5.43 -4.05 10.24
CA ASP A 63 -6.15 -4.98 11.12
C ASP A 63 -6.46 -6.33 10.43
N ASP A 64 -6.43 -6.37 9.10
CA ASP A 64 -6.59 -7.60 8.34
C ASP A 64 -5.23 -8.22 8.00
N ASP A 65 -4.83 -9.25 8.77
CA ASP A 65 -3.54 -9.93 8.65
C ASP A 65 -3.22 -10.40 7.21
N TYR A 66 -4.22 -10.89 6.47
CA TYR A 66 -4.00 -11.40 5.12
C TYR A 66 -3.82 -10.26 4.12
N VAL A 67 -4.65 -9.22 4.20
CA VAL A 67 -4.48 -8.03 3.34
C VAL A 67 -3.12 -7.40 3.60
N TRP A 68 -2.76 -7.22 4.87
CA TRP A 68 -1.49 -6.62 5.26
C TRP A 68 -0.29 -7.46 4.82
N THR A 69 -0.38 -8.79 4.93
CA THR A 69 0.66 -9.71 4.46
C THR A 69 0.85 -9.63 2.94
N MET A 70 -0.26 -9.61 2.18
CA MET A 70 -0.21 -9.53 0.72
C MET A 70 0.41 -8.21 0.25
N LEU A 71 -0.03 -7.07 0.81
CA LEU A 71 0.52 -5.76 0.48
C LEU A 71 2.00 -5.64 0.88
N THR A 72 2.39 -6.18 2.03
CA THR A 72 3.79 -6.22 2.46
C THR A 72 4.63 -7.07 1.50
N GLY A 73 4.14 -8.23 1.05
CA GLY A 73 4.82 -9.07 0.06
C GLY A 73 5.01 -8.35 -1.28
N MET A 74 4.01 -7.63 -1.75
CA MET A 74 4.12 -6.80 -2.98
C MET A 74 5.12 -5.66 -2.82
N ALA A 75 5.10 -4.99 -1.65
CA ALA A 75 6.05 -3.94 -1.32
C ALA A 75 7.49 -4.46 -1.25
N GLN A 76 7.72 -5.68 -0.77
CA GLN A 76 9.04 -6.33 -0.77
C GLN A 76 9.59 -6.55 -2.18
N VAL A 77 8.74 -6.94 -3.14
CA VAL A 77 9.14 -7.10 -4.55
C VAL A 77 9.42 -5.75 -5.20
N SER A 78 8.72 -4.70 -4.78
CA SER A 78 8.88 -3.34 -5.31
C SER A 78 9.97 -2.52 -4.58
N ALA A 79 10.52 -3.04 -3.49
CA ALA A 79 11.51 -2.34 -2.66
C ALA A 79 12.86 -2.14 -3.37
N GLU A 80 13.22 -3.04 -4.30
CA GLU A 80 14.41 -2.86 -5.15
C GLU A 80 14.27 -1.65 -6.10
N ASP A 81 13.05 -1.34 -6.57
CA ASP A 81 12.79 -0.14 -7.39
C ASP A 81 12.66 1.13 -6.52
N ALA A 82 12.20 1.02 -5.28
CA ALA A 82 12.08 2.16 -4.35
C ALA A 82 13.45 2.74 -3.92
N GLU A 83 14.52 1.94 -3.92
CA GLU A 83 15.88 2.40 -3.62
C GLU A 83 16.41 3.38 -4.69
N TYR A 84 15.88 3.33 -5.93
CA TYR A 84 16.22 4.25 -7.02
C TYR A 84 15.47 5.60 -6.98
N ARG A 85 14.78 5.94 -5.88
CA ARG A 85 14.48 7.35 -5.57
C ARG A 85 15.78 8.03 -5.11
N THR A 86 16.77 8.09 -6.01
CA THR A 86 18.02 8.82 -5.79
C THR A 86 17.68 10.25 -5.43
N ALA A 87 18.45 10.86 -4.53
CA ALA A 87 18.26 12.22 -3.99
C ALA A 87 18.20 13.36 -5.04
N ASP A 88 18.20 13.03 -6.34
CA ASP A 88 18.07 13.90 -7.50
C ASP A 88 16.69 13.88 -8.15
N ASP A 89 15.68 13.16 -7.62
CA ASP A 89 14.31 13.23 -8.16
C ASP A 89 13.61 14.52 -7.66
N PRO A 90 13.52 15.57 -8.49
CA PRO A 90 13.02 16.85 -8.06
C PRO A 90 11.50 16.80 -8.21
N TYR A 91 10.78 16.63 -7.10
CA TYR A 91 9.41 17.13 -7.01
C TYR A 91 9.44 18.66 -7.16
N VAL A 92 9.48 19.12 -8.40
CA VAL A 92 9.16 20.49 -8.78
C VAL A 92 7.66 20.64 -8.56
N VAL A 93 7.29 21.12 -7.38
CA VAL A 93 5.99 21.75 -7.17
C VAL A 93 6.00 23.02 -8.02
N THR A 94 5.35 22.97 -9.18
CA THR A 94 5.04 24.20 -9.92
C THR A 94 3.63 24.63 -9.50
N ILE A 95 3.56 25.84 -8.96
CA ILE A 95 2.40 26.52 -8.37
C ILE A 95 1.31 26.72 -9.42
#